data_AF-A0A0U1CXU1-F1
#
_entry.id   AF-A0A0U1CXU1-F1
#
_cell.length_a   1.000
_cell.length_b   1.000
_cell.length_c   1.000
_cell.angle_alpha   90.00
_cell.angle_beta   90.00
_cell.angle_gamma   90.00
#
_symmetry.space_group_name_H-M   'P 1'
#
loop_
_entity.id
_entity.type
_entity.pdbx_description
1 polymer ?
#
loop_
_entity_poly.entity_id
_entity_poly.type
_entity_poly.pdbx_seq_one_letter_code
_entity_poly.pdbx_strand_id
1 'polypeptide(L)'
;MAPVSYVDYAVNVEDVLAMCLTGFPSFSEPSAQRRSMIYVGPESLPRPGEATPLFSTDRLHDLAVTAGVQVNAITPGSGDGAAADLARSTGGLWFSDSADVGAHLAEVRDHPPQAGSTGDSADVRSAETPGIPVLLALLAMVVLWWWPVVMRP
;
A
#
# COMPACT_ATOMS: atom_id res chain seq x y z
N MET A 1 -12.18 2.64 -25.00
CA MET A 1 -13.54 2.57 -24.40
C MET A 1 -13.86 3.95 -23.87
N ALA A 2 -15.05 4.48 -24.15
CA ALA A 2 -15.45 5.78 -23.59
C ALA A 2 -15.87 5.57 -22.12
N PRO A 3 -15.51 6.49 -21.19
CA PRO A 3 -15.91 6.39 -19.79
C PRO A 3 -17.43 6.51 -19.65
N VAL A 4 -18.02 5.68 -18.78
CA VAL A 4 -19.44 5.77 -18.43
C VAL A 4 -19.60 6.96 -17.49
N SER A 5 -20.42 7.94 -17.92
CA SER A 5 -20.77 9.10 -17.11
C SER A 5 -22.14 8.89 -16.48
N TYR A 6 -22.22 9.02 -15.16
CA TYR A 6 -23.47 9.02 -14.41
C TYR A 6 -23.86 10.45 -14.09
N VAL A 7 -25.12 10.80 -14.31
CA VAL A 7 -25.63 12.16 -14.10
C VAL A 7 -25.71 12.57 -12.62
N ASP A 8 -25.80 11.59 -11.72
CA ASP A 8 -25.97 11.81 -10.28
C ASP A 8 -24.73 11.43 -9.45
N TYR A 9 -23.58 11.21 -10.09
CA TYR A 9 -22.34 10.84 -9.41
C TYR A 9 -21.16 11.69 -9.88
N ALA A 10 -20.44 12.25 -8.93
CA ALA A 10 -19.15 12.87 -9.13
C ALA A 10 -18.07 11.99 -8.49
N VAL A 11 -16.93 11.83 -9.16
CA VAL A 11 -15.79 11.14 -8.57
C VAL A 11 -15.24 11.97 -7.41
N ASN A 12 -15.21 11.37 -6.21
CA ASN A 12 -14.60 11.96 -5.02
C ASN A 12 -13.41 11.10 -4.55
N VAL A 13 -12.50 11.70 -3.76
CA VAL A 13 -11.29 11.02 -3.27
C VAL A 13 -11.69 9.87 -2.34
N GLU A 14 -12.70 10.08 -1.51
CA GLU A 14 -13.25 9.10 -0.57
C GLU A 14 -13.70 7.82 -1.27
N ASP A 15 -14.39 7.95 -2.40
CA ASP A 15 -14.91 6.82 -3.16
C ASP A 15 -13.79 6.06 -3.88
N VAL A 16 -12.76 6.77 -4.35
CA VAL A 16 -11.55 6.15 -4.92
C VAL A 16 -10.80 5.36 -3.84
N LEU A 17 -10.61 5.95 -2.66
CA LEU A 17 -9.98 5.28 -1.53
C LEU A 17 -10.79 4.05 -1.10
N ALA A 18 -12.12 4.15 -1.03
CA ALA A 18 -13.00 3.02 -0.69
C ALA A 18 -12.89 1.89 -1.72
N MET A 19 -12.89 2.21 -3.01
CA MET A 19 -12.71 1.23 -4.09
C MET A 19 -11.36 0.51 -3.97
N CYS A 20 -10.28 1.22 -3.63
CA CYS A 20 -8.98 0.60 -3.42
C CYS A 20 -8.94 -0.29 -2.17
N LEU A 21 -9.52 0.17 -1.05
CA LEU A 21 -9.57 -0.61 0.19
C LEU A 21 -10.40 -1.90 0.04
N THR A 22 -11.53 -1.82 -0.66
CA THR A 22 -12.38 -2.99 -0.97
C THR A 22 -11.79 -3.90 -2.04
N GLY A 23 -10.75 -3.45 -2.75
CA GLY A 23 -9.99 -4.26 -3.71
C GLY A 23 -9.05 -5.28 -3.06
N PHE A 24 -8.73 -5.14 -1.77
CA PHE A 24 -7.92 -6.14 -1.07
C PHE A 24 -8.72 -7.43 -0.83
N PRO A 25 -8.11 -8.62 -0.97
CA PRO A 25 -8.79 -9.88 -0.68
C PRO A 25 -9.19 -9.93 0.80
N SER A 26 -10.37 -10.44 1.13
CA SER A 26 -10.89 -10.47 2.51
C SER A 26 -10.81 -9.10 3.22
N PHE A 27 -11.16 -8.00 2.54
CA PHE A 27 -11.15 -6.65 3.14
C PHE A 27 -12.11 -6.49 4.32
N SER A 28 -13.10 -7.39 4.45
CA SER A 28 -14.06 -7.39 5.55
C SER A 28 -13.55 -8.07 6.82
N GLU A 29 -12.32 -8.61 6.80
CA GLU A 29 -11.71 -9.33 7.91
C GLU A 29 -10.30 -8.80 8.21
N PRO A 30 -9.86 -8.81 9.48
CA PRO A 30 -8.49 -8.49 9.84
C PRO A 30 -7.51 -9.43 9.13
N SER A 31 -6.42 -8.88 8.58
CA SER A 31 -5.42 -9.68 7.88
C SER A 31 -4.17 -9.97 8.70
N ALA A 32 -3.72 -11.22 8.63
CA ALA A 32 -2.37 -11.60 9.10
C ALA A 32 -1.26 -11.02 8.20
N GLN A 33 -1.57 -10.72 6.93
CA GLN A 33 -0.64 -10.13 5.98
C GLN A 33 -0.58 -8.61 6.14
N ARG A 34 0.62 -8.05 5.94
CA ARG A 34 0.85 -6.60 5.89
C ARG A 34 0.20 -6.04 4.62
N ARG A 35 -0.74 -5.10 4.76
CA ARG A 35 -1.37 -4.40 3.63
C ARG A 35 -1.01 -2.92 3.68
N SER A 36 -0.60 -2.39 2.54
CA SER A 36 -0.29 -0.97 2.35
C SER A 36 -0.95 -0.47 1.09
N MET A 37 -1.55 0.71 1.16
CA MET A 37 -2.05 1.47 0.01
C MET A 37 -1.33 2.81 -0.03
N ILE A 38 -1.01 3.30 -1.23
CA ILE A 38 -0.43 4.63 -1.44
C ILE A 38 -1.35 5.40 -2.39
N TYR A 39 -1.92 6.51 -1.91
CA TYR A 39 -2.66 7.45 -2.74
C TYR A 39 -1.74 8.55 -3.23
N VAL A 40 -1.68 8.75 -4.55
CA VAL A 40 -0.91 9.83 -5.18
C VAL A 40 -1.88 10.62 -6.06
N GLY A 41 -2.15 11.86 -5.69
CA GLY A 41 -3.19 12.64 -6.35
C GLY A 41 -3.50 13.95 -5.64
N PRO A 42 -4.48 14.72 -6.14
CA PRO A 42 -4.89 15.96 -5.48
C PRO A 42 -5.62 15.66 -4.15
N GLU A 43 -5.60 16.62 -3.23
CA GLU A 43 -6.34 16.51 -1.97
C GLU A 43 -7.87 16.42 -2.16
N SER A 44 -8.38 16.98 -3.25
CA SER A 44 -9.79 16.90 -3.65
C SER A 44 -9.91 16.79 -5.18
N LEU A 45 -10.97 16.14 -5.65
CA LEU A 45 -11.28 16.04 -7.07
C LEU A 45 -12.29 17.13 -7.47
N PRO A 46 -12.22 17.66 -8.71
CA PRO A 46 -13.21 18.62 -9.20
C PRO A 46 -14.61 17.99 -9.11
N ARG A 47 -15.48 18.58 -8.30
CA ARG A 47 -16.84 18.09 -8.07
C ARG A 47 -17.80 18.76 -9.06
N PRO A 48 -18.29 18.08 -10.12
CA PRO A 48 -19.43 18.58 -10.88
C PRO A 48 -20.70 18.53 -10.00
N GLY A 49 -21.07 19.66 -9.41
CA GLY A 49 -22.29 19.83 -8.62
C GLY A 49 -22.18 19.44 -7.13
N GLU A 50 -23.34 19.29 -6.47
CA GLU A 50 -23.50 18.96 -5.04
C GLU A 50 -23.52 17.44 -4.78
N ALA A 51 -22.79 16.67 -5.58
CA ALA A 51 -22.76 15.22 -5.41
C ALA A 51 -22.03 14.84 -4.11
N THR A 52 -22.79 14.25 -3.19
CA THR A 52 -22.28 13.75 -1.91
C THR A 52 -21.47 12.47 -2.16
N PRO A 53 -20.28 12.30 -1.55
CA PRO A 53 -19.52 11.05 -1.63
C PRO A 53 -20.36 9.85 -1.19
N LEU A 54 -20.15 8.68 -1.81
CA LEU A 54 -20.83 7.45 -1.39
C LEU A 54 -20.29 6.93 -0.06
N PHE A 55 -19.01 7.20 0.22
CA PHE A 55 -18.36 6.86 1.48
C PHE A 55 -18.05 8.11 2.31
N SER A 56 -18.50 8.11 3.57
CA SER A 56 -18.06 9.11 4.54
C SER A 56 -16.62 8.83 5.00
N THR A 57 -15.96 9.86 5.53
CA THR A 57 -14.62 9.76 6.13
C THR A 57 -14.59 8.72 7.26
N ASP A 58 -15.59 8.72 8.15
CA ASP A 58 -15.71 7.74 9.24
C ASP A 58 -15.83 6.31 8.71
N ARG A 59 -16.67 6.11 7.68
CA ARG A 59 -16.85 4.79 7.07
C ARG A 59 -15.55 4.31 6.42
N LEU A 60 -14.80 5.24 5.83
CA LEU A 60 -13.55 4.96 5.17
C LEU A 60 -12.45 4.60 6.17
N HIS A 61 -12.40 5.30 7.30
CA HIS A 61 -11.56 4.95 8.45
C HIS A 61 -11.86 3.54 8.95
N ASP A 62 -13.14 3.23 9.24
CA ASP A 62 -13.55 1.92 9.72
C ASP A 62 -13.17 0.80 8.74
N LEU A 63 -13.31 1.07 7.44
CA LEU A 63 -12.92 0.14 6.39
C LEU A 63 -11.41 -0.11 6.39
N ALA A 64 -10.60 0.94 6.48
CA ALA A 64 -9.14 0.80 6.48
C ALA A 64 -8.63 0.04 7.72
N VAL A 65 -9.19 0.35 8.89
CA VAL A 65 -8.85 -0.33 10.15
C VAL A 65 -9.30 -1.80 10.12
N THR A 66 -10.54 -2.07 9.69
CA THR A 66 -11.06 -3.45 9.58
C THR A 66 -10.24 -4.29 8.62
N ALA A 67 -9.88 -3.72 7.47
CA ALA A 67 -9.09 -4.40 6.46
C ALA A 67 -7.61 -4.55 6.86
N GLY A 68 -7.17 -3.93 7.97
CA GLY A 68 -5.76 -3.93 8.39
C GLY A 68 -4.83 -3.24 7.39
N VAL A 69 -5.31 -2.20 6.71
CA VAL A 69 -4.57 -1.50 5.64
C VAL A 69 -3.94 -0.23 6.20
N GLN A 70 -2.63 -0.11 6.09
CA GLN A 70 -1.92 1.15 6.28
C GLN A 70 -2.06 2.01 5.02
N VAL A 71 -2.61 3.22 5.17
CA VAL A 71 -2.77 4.16 4.06
C VAL A 71 -1.62 5.16 4.10
N ASN A 72 -0.99 5.41 2.96
CA ASN A 72 0.00 6.47 2.79
C ASN A 72 -0.49 7.40 1.69
N ALA A 73 -0.11 8.68 1.75
CA ALA A 73 -0.65 9.68 0.83
C ALA A 73 0.41 10.71 0.42
N ILE A 74 0.45 11.02 -0.87
CA ILE A 74 1.24 12.11 -1.45
C ILE A 74 0.23 13.02 -2.15
N THR A 75 -0.16 14.10 -1.47
CA THR A 75 -1.21 14.99 -1.94
C THR A 75 -0.83 16.45 -1.77
N PRO A 76 -0.68 17.23 -2.85
CA PRO A 76 -0.53 18.68 -2.76
C PRO A 76 -1.73 19.29 -2.04
N GLY A 77 -1.50 20.04 -0.96
CA GLY A 77 -2.60 20.60 -0.18
C GLY A 77 -2.27 20.95 1.28
N SER A 78 -3.31 21.25 2.06
CA SER A 78 -3.18 21.58 3.49
C SER A 78 -3.10 20.34 4.38
N GLY A 79 -3.55 19.19 3.87
CA GLY A 79 -3.62 17.93 4.63
C GLY A 79 -4.92 17.78 5.42
N ASP A 80 -5.96 18.55 5.10
CA ASP A 80 -7.29 18.45 5.70
C ASP A 80 -8.23 17.53 4.90
N GLY A 81 -7.73 16.91 3.82
CA GLY A 81 -8.47 15.96 3.00
C GLY A 81 -8.43 14.52 3.53
N ALA A 82 -9.38 13.70 3.05
CA ALA A 82 -9.58 12.32 3.49
C ALA A 82 -8.31 11.45 3.43
N ALA A 83 -7.48 11.61 2.40
CA ALA A 83 -6.25 10.82 2.25
C ALA A 83 -5.23 11.08 3.37
N ALA A 84 -5.09 12.34 3.80
CA ALA A 84 -4.19 12.72 4.88
C ALA A 84 -4.71 12.22 6.24
N ASP A 85 -6.02 12.32 6.47
CA ASP A 85 -6.67 11.81 7.68
C ASP A 85 -6.54 10.29 7.82
N LEU A 86 -6.72 9.55 6.72
CA LEU A 86 -6.49 8.11 6.69
C LEU A 86 -5.05 7.75 6.94
N ALA A 87 -4.10 8.49 6.37
CA ALA A 87 -2.69 8.22 6.62
C ALA A 87 -2.36 8.33 8.11
N ARG A 88 -2.81 9.39 8.78
CA ARG A 88 -2.59 9.58 10.22
C ARG A 88 -3.26 8.49 11.07
N SER A 89 -4.52 8.20 10.79
CA SER A 89 -5.31 7.26 11.59
C SER A 89 -4.90 5.80 11.43
N THR A 90 -4.34 5.43 10.27
CA THR A 90 -3.83 4.07 10.00
C THR A 90 -2.32 3.93 10.28
N GLY A 91 -1.66 4.98 10.76
CA GLY A 91 -0.23 4.98 11.08
C GLY A 91 0.70 5.01 9.86
N GLY A 92 0.20 5.44 8.70
CA GLY A 92 1.02 5.70 7.52
C GLY A 92 1.55 7.13 7.44
N LEU A 93 2.18 7.44 6.31
CA LEU A 93 2.85 8.72 6.05
C LEU A 93 2.03 9.57 5.08
N TRP A 94 2.05 10.88 5.32
CA TRP A 94 1.46 11.88 4.43
C TRP A 94 2.50 12.91 4.03
N PHE A 95 2.54 13.23 2.74
CA PHE A 95 3.43 14.23 2.16
C PHE A 95 2.62 15.26 1.37
N SER A 96 2.81 16.53 1.69
CA SER A 96 2.19 17.65 0.97
C SER A 96 2.90 18.01 -0.33
N ASP A 97 4.16 17.60 -0.48
CA ASP A 97 4.98 17.96 -1.63
C ASP A 97 4.94 16.86 -2.69
N SER A 98 4.58 17.23 -3.92
CA SER A 98 4.62 16.33 -5.08
C SER A 98 5.83 16.56 -5.98
N ALA A 99 6.77 17.45 -5.60
CA ALA A 99 7.96 17.72 -6.39
C ALA A 99 8.91 16.52 -6.44
N ASP A 100 9.00 15.74 -5.35
CA ASP A 100 9.82 14.53 -5.27
C ASP A 100 9.02 13.30 -4.81
N VAL A 101 8.09 12.86 -5.66
CA VAL A 101 7.32 11.61 -5.43
C VAL A 101 8.24 10.41 -5.26
N GLY A 102 9.42 10.40 -5.92
CA GLY A 102 10.37 9.30 -5.84
C GLY A 102 10.94 9.12 -4.43
N ALA A 103 11.40 10.21 -3.81
CA ALA A 103 11.89 10.19 -2.43
C ALA A 103 10.80 9.78 -1.44
N HIS A 104 9.58 10.34 -1.56
CA HIS A 104 8.47 9.98 -0.69
C HIS A 104 8.07 8.51 -0.80
N LEU A 105 8.08 7.93 -2.00
CA LEU A 105 7.82 6.50 -2.19
C LEU A 105 8.90 5.61 -1.58
N ALA A 106 10.16 6.08 -1.54
CA ALA A 106 11.24 5.38 -0.86
C ALA A 106 11.03 5.41 0.66
N GLU A 107 10.66 6.57 1.22
CA GLU A 107 10.37 6.70 2.65
C GLU A 107 9.16 5.84 3.07
N VAL A 108 8.09 5.80 2.27
CA VAL A 108 6.96 4.89 2.50
C VAL A 108 7.41 3.42 2.47
N ARG A 109 8.40 3.07 1.65
CA ARG A 109 8.95 1.71 1.60
C ARG A 109 9.70 1.35 2.87
N ASP A 110 10.40 2.32 3.45
CA ASP A 110 11.15 2.18 4.69
C ASP A 110 10.24 2.25 5.94
N HIS A 111 8.95 2.54 5.77
CA HIS A 111 7.91 2.55 6.81
C HIS A 111 6.83 1.46 6.57
N PRO A 112 7.19 0.16 6.62
CA PRO A 112 6.26 -0.92 6.32
C PRO A 112 5.14 -1.07 7.37
N PRO A 113 3.97 -1.62 7.00
CA PRO A 113 2.89 -1.86 7.96
C PRO A 113 3.37 -2.79 9.07
N GLN A 114 2.93 -2.53 10.30
CA GLN A 114 3.15 -3.47 11.38
C GLN A 114 2.36 -4.75 11.10
N ALA A 115 2.97 -5.92 11.34
CA ALA A 115 2.25 -7.17 11.24
C ALA A 115 1.16 -7.19 12.32
N GLY A 116 -0.09 -7.45 11.92
CA GLY A 116 -1.18 -7.59 12.88
C GLY A 116 -0.88 -8.74 13.85
N SER A 117 -1.29 -8.59 15.12
CA SER A 117 -1.25 -9.70 16.07
C SER A 117 -2.40 -10.67 15.75
N THR A 118 -2.21 -11.54 14.76
CA THR A 118 -3.12 -12.66 14.60
C THR A 118 -2.85 -13.62 15.75
N GLY A 119 -3.86 -13.80 16.62
CA GLY A 119 -3.85 -14.84 17.63
C GLY A 119 -3.60 -16.19 16.96
N ASP A 120 -2.69 -16.94 17.56
CA ASP A 120 -1.99 -18.09 16.99
C ASP A 120 -1.14 -17.77 15.76
N SER A 121 0.10 -18.25 15.84
CA SER A 121 1.12 -18.24 14.81
C SER A 121 0.59 -18.81 13.49
N ALA A 122 -0.14 -18.00 12.73
CA ALA A 122 -0.26 -18.14 11.30
C ALA A 122 1.15 -17.86 10.80
N ASP A 123 1.93 -18.95 10.73
CA ASP A 123 3.23 -19.05 10.10
C ASP A 123 3.20 -18.15 8.87
N VAL A 124 3.76 -16.93 9.02
CA VAL A 124 3.88 -15.97 7.93
C VAL A 124 4.87 -16.65 7.02
N ARG A 125 4.35 -17.49 6.12
CA ARG A 125 5.14 -18.11 5.08
C ARG A 125 5.51 -16.97 4.16
N SER A 126 6.59 -16.30 4.53
CA SER A 126 7.37 -15.41 3.70
C SER A 126 7.93 -16.30 2.60
N ALA A 127 7.09 -16.60 1.61
CA ALA A 127 7.41 -17.48 0.50
C ALA A 127 8.50 -16.87 -0.40
N GLU A 128 8.83 -15.59 -0.18
CA GLU A 128 9.76 -14.82 -1.01
C GLU A 128 10.86 -14.14 -0.19
N THR A 129 11.56 -14.88 0.68
CA THR A 129 12.94 -14.50 0.98
C THR A 129 13.85 -15.32 0.05
N PRO A 130 14.21 -14.81 -1.15
CA PRO A 130 15.06 -15.53 -2.08
C PRO A 130 16.50 -15.69 -1.57
N GLY A 131 16.84 -15.14 -0.40
CA GLY A 131 18.18 -15.17 0.16
C GLY A 131 18.76 -16.58 0.29
N ILE A 132 18.01 -17.54 0.80
CA ILE A 132 18.51 -18.92 0.98
C ILE A 132 18.78 -19.62 -0.36
N PRO A 133 17.84 -19.68 -1.32
CA PRO A 133 18.12 -20.30 -2.63
C PRO A 133 19.19 -19.54 -3.42
N VAL A 134 19.23 -18.20 -3.35
CA VAL A 134 20.27 -17.39 -4.01
C VAL A 134 21.64 -17.64 -3.39
N LEU A 135 21.74 -17.70 -2.06
CA LEU A 135 23.00 -17.98 -1.36
C LEU A 135 23.52 -19.38 -1.70
N LEU A 136 22.65 -20.39 -1.74
CA LEU A 136 23.02 -21.74 -2.17
C LEU A 136 23.49 -21.77 -3.64
N ALA A 137 22.81 -21.05 -4.54
CA ALA A 137 23.22 -20.94 -5.94
C ALA A 137 24.59 -20.24 -6.08
N LEU A 138 24.82 -19.17 -5.32
CA LEU A 138 26.11 -18.46 -5.30
C LEU A 138 27.24 -19.35 -4.77
N LEU A 139 27.00 -20.09 -3.67
CA LEU A 139 27.97 -21.04 -3.14
C LEU A 139 28.30 -22.15 -4.14
N ALA A 140 27.29 -22.72 -4.80
CA ALA A 140 27.48 -23.71 -5.85
C ALA A 140 28.30 -23.16 -7.02
N MET A 141 28.06 -21.91 -7.43
CA MET A 141 28.81 -21.25 -8.50
C MET A 141 30.27 -21.02 -8.11
N VAL A 142 30.56 -20.59 -6.88
CA VAL A 142 31.94 -20.44 -6.37
C VAL A 142 32.67 -21.78 -6.36
N VAL A 143 32.02 -22.85 -5.89
CA VAL A 143 32.60 -24.21 -5.89
C VAL A 143 32.91 -24.67 -7.32
N LEU A 144 31.98 -24.49 -8.25
CA LEU A 144 32.17 -24.87 -9.65
C LEU A 144 33.33 -24.10 -10.30
N TRP A 145 33.51 -22.83 -9.92
CA TRP A 145 34.56 -21.97 -10.45
C TRP A 145 35.95 -22.32 -9.90
N TRP A 146 36.02 -22.79 -8.65
CA TRP A 146 37.28 -23.20 -8.01
C TRP A 146 37.65 -24.66 -8.29
N TRP A 147 36.67 -25.49 -8.64
CA TRP A 147 36.87 -26.89 -9.03
C TRP A 147 37.99 -27.12 -10.06
N PRO A 148 38.08 -26.38 -11.18
CA PRO A 148 39.16 -26.56 -12.15
C PRO A 148 40.53 -26.10 -11.65
N VAL A 149 40.61 -25.22 -10.64
CA VAL A 149 41.89 -24.79 -10.04
C VAL A 149 42.43 -25.87 -9.10
N VAL A 150 41.54 -26.54 -8.36
CA VAL A 150 41.90 -27.65 -7.46
C VAL A 150 42.19 -28.94 -8.23
N MET A 151 41.48 -29.20 -9.33
CA MET A 151 41.62 -30.40 -10.17
C MET A 151 42.71 -30.28 -11.26
N ARG A 152 43.42 -29.16 -11.33
CA ARG A 152 44.64 -29.00 -12.15
C ARG A 152 45.88 -29.02 -11.23
N PRO A 153 46.37 -30.21 -10.80
CA PRO A 153 47.74 -30.34 -10.32
C PRO A 153 48.75 -30.13 -11.46
#